data_AF-A0A1B6IT47-F1
#
_entry.id   AF-A0A1B6IT47-F1
#
_cell.length_a   1.000
_cell.length_b   1.000
_cell.length_c   1.000
_cell.angle_alpha   90.00
_cell.angle_beta   90.00
_cell.angle_gamma   90.00
#
_symmetry.space_group_name_H-M   'P 1'
#
loop_
_entity.id
_entity.type
_entity.pdbx_description
1 polymer ?
#
loop_
_entity_poly.entity_id
_entity_poly.type
_entity_poly.pdbx_seq_one_letter_code
_entity_poly.pdbx_strand_id
1 'polypeptide(L)'
;FERVVAHLTAPGQDSTHSERQAAFSQLMAAGGLAHYTHQDLLALARSAEFYQVCATLHERRGEHRQVLKCYLLDNGRKHRVFNYIEQSSHKSDLQSAVLDNIDGLLDIDATETGHMVQRHFSQIIPDIVPLLSDKQLYLFLKGVLLEGELEPPLMTRYFVLTCHLDPELALPLVQANKNIQLDQAIQASTEQGLDEVTAVLLERSGDLQGAFDLLLNRLHSSMDKGEPLESQMQELVGLAHRGNNVMDPRKSWLPLLQCLLKLNSHEMLRQVLSNTDLNLASELHLLLEHTNGTLGQLRPLIMGLFEKCVHEKAMLRTTVQLQYQDLHSQLQKVLQDSRRGQLVPSSCSTCQYTLHSTLHLFRCGHIFHVDCLAS
;
A
#
# COMPACT_ATOMS: atom_id res chain seq x y z
N PHE A 1 -29.08 20.57 -53.57
CA PHE A 1 -28.50 20.17 -52.27
C PHE A 1 -28.77 21.18 -51.17
N GLU A 2 -28.80 22.49 -51.43
CA GLU A 2 -29.07 23.52 -50.40
C GLU A 2 -30.39 23.35 -49.64
N ARG A 3 -31.48 22.99 -50.33
CA ARG A 3 -32.78 22.68 -49.69
C ARG A 3 -32.72 21.48 -48.74
N VAL A 4 -31.85 20.50 -49.02
CA VAL A 4 -31.68 19.29 -48.18
C VAL A 4 -30.90 19.65 -46.92
N VAL A 5 -29.85 20.48 -47.05
CA VAL A 5 -29.06 20.97 -45.91
C VAL A 5 -29.92 21.82 -44.99
N ALA A 6 -30.70 22.75 -45.54
CA ALA A 6 -31.62 23.59 -44.77
C ALA A 6 -32.72 22.78 -44.08
N HIS A 7 -33.17 21.68 -44.70
CA HIS A 7 -34.15 20.77 -44.11
C HIS A 7 -33.55 19.95 -42.96
N LEU A 8 -32.31 19.49 -43.09
CA LEU A 8 -31.61 18.75 -42.04
C LEU A 8 -31.33 19.64 -40.81
N THR A 9 -31.01 20.92 -41.01
CA THR A 9 -30.62 21.84 -39.92
C THR A 9 -31.79 22.55 -39.24
N ALA A 10 -33.03 22.45 -39.74
CA ALA A 10 -34.19 23.13 -39.16
C ALA A 10 -34.76 22.41 -37.91
N PRO A 11 -35.12 23.11 -36.82
CA PRO A 11 -35.75 22.48 -35.66
C PRO A 11 -37.18 22.01 -35.97
N GLY A 12 -37.62 20.87 -35.40
CA GLY A 12 -39.01 20.39 -35.46
C GLY A 12 -39.39 19.47 -36.65
N GLN A 13 -38.44 18.71 -37.20
CA GLN A 13 -38.69 17.71 -38.25
C GLN A 13 -39.06 16.33 -37.66
N ASP A 14 -39.80 15.50 -38.41
CA ASP A 14 -40.25 14.15 -37.99
C ASP A 14 -39.09 13.17 -37.72
N SER A 15 -37.92 13.39 -38.32
CA SER A 15 -36.72 12.58 -38.14
C SER A 15 -35.96 12.91 -36.85
N THR A 16 -35.38 11.90 -36.21
CA THR A 16 -34.62 12.11 -34.96
C THR A 16 -33.38 12.97 -35.17
N HIS A 17 -32.94 13.68 -34.12
CA HIS A 17 -31.72 14.51 -34.17
C HIS A 17 -30.49 13.72 -34.63
N SER A 18 -30.34 12.47 -34.17
CA SER A 18 -29.23 11.59 -34.54
C SER A 18 -29.24 11.19 -36.02
N GLU A 19 -30.42 10.93 -36.60
CA GLU A 19 -30.55 10.59 -38.03
C GLU A 19 -30.19 11.77 -38.91
N ARG A 20 -30.62 12.98 -38.54
CA ARG A 20 -30.28 14.20 -39.29
C ARG A 20 -28.78 14.51 -39.23
N GLN A 21 -28.18 14.36 -38.06
CA GLN A 21 -26.73 14.52 -37.88
C GLN A 21 -25.95 13.47 -38.72
N ALA A 22 -26.39 12.21 -38.72
CA ALA A 22 -25.77 11.15 -39.51
C ALA A 22 -25.90 11.38 -41.02
N ALA A 23 -27.08 11.79 -41.49
CA ALA A 23 -27.32 12.13 -42.90
C ALA A 23 -26.44 13.32 -43.34
N PHE A 24 -26.29 14.34 -42.49
CA PHE A 24 -25.39 15.46 -42.76
C PHE A 24 -23.92 15.00 -42.87
N SER A 25 -23.45 14.16 -41.93
CA SER A 25 -22.11 13.58 -41.97
C SER A 25 -21.88 12.74 -43.23
N GLN A 26 -22.85 11.94 -43.66
CA GLN A 26 -22.78 11.12 -44.88
C GLN A 26 -22.71 12.00 -46.14
N LEU A 27 -23.52 13.05 -46.21
CA LEU A 27 -23.50 14.02 -47.33
C LEU A 27 -22.17 14.76 -47.41
N MET A 28 -21.56 15.11 -46.27
CA MET A 28 -20.20 15.66 -46.24
C MET A 28 -19.15 14.64 -46.71
N ALA A 29 -19.25 13.39 -46.29
CA ALA A 29 -18.31 12.34 -46.67
C ALA A 29 -18.39 11.98 -48.17
N ALA A 30 -19.60 11.99 -48.74
CA ALA A 30 -19.84 11.74 -50.16
C ALA A 30 -19.48 12.93 -51.07
N GLY A 31 -18.98 14.04 -50.52
CA GLY A 31 -18.61 15.24 -51.30
C GLY A 31 -19.79 16.09 -51.77
N GLY A 32 -21.02 15.77 -51.36
CA GLY A 32 -22.24 16.51 -51.76
C GLY A 32 -22.33 17.95 -51.23
N LEU A 33 -21.39 18.32 -50.36
CA LEU A 33 -21.29 19.64 -49.72
C LEU A 33 -19.99 20.39 -50.10
N ALA A 34 -19.28 19.95 -51.14
CA ALA A 34 -18.02 20.55 -51.57
C ALA A 34 -18.12 22.03 -52.01
N HIS A 35 -19.33 22.52 -52.33
CA HIS A 35 -19.56 23.92 -52.73
C HIS A 35 -19.65 24.89 -51.55
N TYR A 36 -19.86 24.40 -50.33
CA TYR A 36 -19.90 25.25 -49.14
C TYR A 36 -18.48 25.50 -48.60
N THR A 37 -18.23 26.71 -48.11
CA THR A 37 -16.99 26.94 -47.39
C THR A 37 -17.03 26.24 -46.05
N HIS A 38 -15.85 25.94 -45.51
CA HIS A 38 -15.73 25.30 -44.19
C HIS A 38 -16.41 26.11 -43.08
N GLN A 39 -16.34 27.45 -43.12
CA GLN A 39 -16.98 28.30 -42.13
C GLN A 39 -18.51 28.25 -42.24
N ASP A 40 -19.05 28.17 -43.47
CA ASP A 40 -20.49 28.02 -43.68
C ASP A 40 -21.00 26.68 -43.15
N LEU A 41 -20.25 25.59 -43.40
CA LEU A 41 -20.59 24.26 -42.87
C LEU A 41 -20.55 24.22 -41.35
N LEU A 42 -19.56 24.87 -40.71
CA LEU A 42 -19.52 24.98 -39.25
C LEU A 42 -20.67 25.81 -38.71
N ALA A 43 -21.03 26.92 -39.35
CA ALA A 43 -22.15 27.76 -38.92
C ALA A 43 -23.48 26.99 -38.98
N LEU A 44 -23.71 26.25 -40.07
CA LEU A 44 -24.88 25.40 -40.26
C LEU A 44 -24.92 24.21 -39.28
N ALA A 45 -23.76 23.61 -38.99
CA ALA A 45 -23.69 22.51 -38.03
C ALA A 45 -23.87 22.99 -36.58
N ARG A 46 -23.36 24.17 -36.23
CA ARG A 46 -23.54 24.78 -34.91
C ARG A 46 -24.97 25.23 -34.67
N SER A 47 -25.63 25.83 -35.67
CA SER A 47 -27.03 26.25 -35.54
C SER A 47 -27.99 25.08 -35.37
N ALA A 48 -27.62 23.90 -35.85
CA ALA A 48 -28.37 22.66 -35.71
C ALA A 48 -27.91 21.78 -34.54
N GLU A 49 -26.97 22.23 -33.70
CA GLU A 49 -26.38 21.45 -32.59
C GLU A 49 -25.76 20.11 -33.03
N PHE A 50 -25.29 20.04 -34.28
CA PHE A 50 -24.63 18.87 -34.84
C PHE A 50 -23.16 18.78 -34.42
N TYR A 51 -22.90 18.60 -33.12
CA TYR A 51 -21.54 18.60 -32.55
C TYR A 51 -20.57 17.55 -33.13
N GLN A 52 -21.04 16.38 -33.57
CA GLN A 52 -20.20 15.38 -34.26
C GLN A 52 -19.71 15.90 -35.63
N VAL A 53 -20.57 16.58 -36.37
CA VAL A 53 -20.22 17.22 -37.64
C VAL A 53 -19.20 18.31 -37.38
N CYS A 54 -19.42 19.16 -36.36
CA CYS A 54 -18.47 20.18 -35.93
C CYS A 54 -17.09 19.58 -35.56
N ALA A 55 -17.07 18.48 -34.80
CA ALA A 55 -15.85 17.77 -34.42
C ALA A 55 -15.07 17.29 -35.65
N THR A 56 -15.74 16.61 -36.60
CA THR A 56 -15.08 16.13 -37.83
C THR A 56 -14.55 17.27 -38.71
N LEU A 57 -15.24 18.42 -38.73
CA LEU A 57 -14.78 19.61 -39.45
C LEU A 57 -13.51 20.17 -38.79
N HIS A 58 -13.52 20.39 -37.48
CA HIS A 58 -12.35 20.88 -36.74
C HIS A 58 -11.16 19.91 -36.82
N GLU A 59 -11.41 18.60 -36.80
CA GLU A 59 -10.38 17.57 -36.93
C GLU A 59 -9.68 17.62 -38.29
N ARG A 60 -10.40 17.85 -39.40
CA ARG A 60 -9.81 18.02 -40.75
C ARG A 60 -8.85 19.22 -40.85
N ARG A 61 -8.95 20.20 -39.94
CA ARG A 61 -8.06 21.37 -39.87
C ARG A 61 -6.96 21.22 -38.82
N GLY A 62 -6.92 20.13 -38.05
CA GLY A 62 -6.02 19.96 -36.92
C GLY A 62 -6.38 20.85 -35.71
N GLU A 63 -7.60 21.38 -35.65
CA GLU A 63 -8.05 22.26 -34.56
C GLU A 63 -8.51 21.44 -33.33
N HIS A 64 -7.59 20.65 -32.75
CA HIS A 64 -7.89 19.65 -31.71
C HIS A 64 -8.54 20.23 -30.44
N ARG A 65 -8.18 21.46 -30.07
CA ARG A 65 -8.80 22.21 -28.96
C ARG A 65 -10.30 22.37 -29.14
N GLN A 66 -10.74 22.64 -30.37
CA GLN A 66 -12.14 22.88 -30.66
C GLN A 66 -12.92 21.57 -30.80
N VAL A 67 -12.26 20.48 -31.22
CA VAL A 67 -12.83 19.12 -31.21
C VAL A 67 -13.19 18.70 -29.79
N LEU A 68 -12.30 18.92 -28.81
CA LEU A 68 -12.56 18.63 -27.40
C LEU A 68 -13.82 19.37 -26.90
N LYS A 69 -13.93 20.67 -27.20
CA LYS A 69 -15.12 21.46 -26.86
C LYS A 69 -16.40 20.91 -27.51
N CYS A 70 -16.33 20.42 -28.75
CA CYS A 70 -17.49 19.81 -29.40
C CYS A 70 -17.95 18.53 -28.67
N TYR A 71 -17.02 17.71 -28.16
CA TYR A 71 -17.38 16.55 -27.34
C TYR A 71 -18.00 16.92 -26.00
N LEU A 72 -17.49 17.97 -25.34
CA LEU A 72 -18.04 18.45 -24.06
C LEU A 72 -19.44 19.06 -24.19
N LEU A 73 -19.80 19.60 -25.35
CA LEU A 73 -21.14 20.13 -25.62
C LEU A 73 -22.17 19.04 -25.99
N ASP A 74 -21.70 17.86 -26.44
CA ASP A 74 -22.57 16.76 -26.85
C ASP A 74 -23.06 15.94 -25.64
N ASN A 75 -24.19 16.37 -25.04
CA ASN A 75 -24.80 15.76 -23.86
C ASN A 75 -24.95 14.23 -23.90
N GLY A 76 -25.19 13.62 -25.07
CA GLY A 76 -25.35 12.17 -25.18
C GLY A 76 -24.04 11.39 -25.25
N ARG A 77 -22.91 12.06 -25.50
CA ARG A 77 -21.62 11.41 -25.82
C ARG A 77 -20.42 12.07 -25.14
N LYS A 78 -20.63 12.88 -24.11
CA LYS A 78 -19.57 13.58 -23.37
C LYS A 78 -18.41 12.66 -22.96
N HIS A 79 -18.68 11.45 -22.48
CA HIS A 79 -17.65 10.46 -22.12
C HIS A 79 -16.67 10.09 -23.25
N ARG A 80 -17.06 10.23 -24.53
CA ARG A 80 -16.14 9.95 -25.66
C ARG A 80 -14.96 10.91 -25.73
N VAL A 81 -15.01 12.03 -25.00
CA VAL A 81 -13.89 12.96 -24.87
C VAL A 81 -12.63 12.27 -24.35
N PHE A 82 -12.76 11.34 -23.40
CA PHE A 82 -11.63 10.59 -22.85
C PHE A 82 -10.97 9.69 -23.91
N ASN A 83 -11.79 8.93 -24.65
CA ASN A 83 -11.30 8.09 -25.76
C ASN A 83 -10.61 8.92 -26.86
N TYR A 84 -11.17 10.09 -27.19
CA TYR A 84 -10.56 10.99 -28.17
C TYR A 84 -9.21 11.51 -27.69
N ILE A 85 -9.13 11.95 -26.42
CA ILE A 85 -7.87 12.39 -25.84
C ILE A 85 -6.86 11.24 -25.86
N GLU A 86 -7.25 10.04 -25.46
CA GLU A 86 -6.39 8.85 -25.40
C GLU A 86 -5.81 8.50 -26.78
N GLN A 87 -6.64 8.48 -27.82
CA GLN A 87 -6.27 8.10 -29.19
C GLN A 87 -5.51 9.20 -29.96
N SER A 88 -5.60 10.45 -29.53
CA SER A 88 -4.96 11.57 -30.23
C SER A 88 -3.44 11.52 -30.14
N SER A 89 -2.75 11.69 -31.28
CA SER A 89 -1.30 11.88 -31.35
C SER A 89 -0.84 13.28 -30.92
N HIS A 90 -1.75 14.25 -30.88
CA HIS A 90 -1.45 15.67 -30.64
C HIS A 90 -1.66 16.07 -29.17
N LYS A 91 -0.97 15.37 -28.27
CA LYS A 91 -1.11 15.56 -26.81
C LYS A 91 -0.71 16.98 -26.37
N SER A 92 0.37 17.54 -26.93
CA SER A 92 0.83 18.90 -26.59
C SER A 92 -0.25 19.98 -26.78
N ASP A 93 -0.98 19.89 -27.89
CA ASP A 93 -2.01 20.87 -28.24
C ASP A 93 -3.25 20.71 -27.36
N LEU A 94 -3.53 19.46 -26.96
CA LEU A 94 -4.63 19.11 -26.07
C LEU A 94 -4.37 19.48 -24.62
N GLN A 95 -3.12 19.53 -24.15
CA GLN A 95 -2.79 19.85 -22.76
C GLN A 95 -3.44 21.17 -22.30
N SER A 96 -3.25 22.24 -23.07
CA SER A 96 -3.88 23.55 -22.78
C SER A 96 -5.41 23.49 -22.85
N ALA A 97 -5.95 22.72 -23.79
CA ALA A 97 -7.40 22.56 -23.95
C ALA A 97 -8.04 21.78 -22.79
N VAL A 98 -7.34 20.78 -22.25
CA VAL A 98 -7.77 20.01 -21.08
C VAL A 98 -7.79 20.92 -19.85
N LEU A 99 -6.73 21.70 -19.62
CA LEU A 99 -6.67 22.63 -18.50
C LEU A 99 -7.80 23.67 -18.56
N ASP A 100 -8.03 24.27 -19.74
CA ASP A 100 -9.08 25.27 -19.94
C ASP A 100 -10.52 24.72 -19.80
N ASN A 101 -10.72 23.40 -19.85
CA ASN A 101 -12.03 22.76 -19.78
C ASN A 101 -12.09 21.70 -18.67
N ILE A 102 -11.26 21.84 -17.63
CA ILE A 102 -11.14 20.85 -16.56
C ILE A 102 -12.46 20.64 -15.81
N ASP A 103 -13.21 21.71 -15.54
CA ASP A 103 -14.51 21.64 -14.86
C ASP A 103 -15.49 20.73 -15.60
N GLY A 104 -15.55 20.88 -16.92
CA GLY A 104 -16.43 20.06 -17.77
C GLY A 104 -16.01 18.60 -17.83
N LEU A 105 -14.72 18.30 -17.65
CA LEU A 105 -14.22 16.91 -17.58
C LEU A 105 -14.52 16.28 -16.21
N LEU A 106 -14.33 17.03 -15.13
CA LEU A 106 -14.62 16.60 -13.77
C LEU A 106 -16.12 16.36 -13.54
N ASP A 107 -16.98 17.16 -14.17
CA ASP A 107 -18.45 16.99 -14.14
C ASP A 107 -18.89 15.70 -14.84
N ILE A 108 -18.12 15.22 -15.82
CA ILE A 108 -18.39 13.94 -16.48
C ILE A 108 -17.94 12.80 -15.57
N ASP A 109 -16.65 12.79 -15.23
CA ASP A 109 -16.07 11.80 -14.35
C ASP A 109 -14.72 12.31 -13.80
N ALA A 110 -14.72 12.68 -12.52
CA ALA A 110 -13.52 13.19 -11.86
C ALA A 110 -12.42 12.13 -11.72
N THR A 111 -12.76 10.85 -11.57
CA THR A 111 -11.79 9.77 -11.41
C THR A 111 -11.12 9.42 -12.74
N GLU A 112 -11.90 9.26 -13.81
CA GLU A 112 -11.33 9.06 -15.15
C GLU A 112 -10.52 10.27 -15.62
N THR A 113 -10.93 11.48 -15.24
CA THR A 113 -10.16 12.71 -15.50
C THR A 113 -8.79 12.65 -14.82
N GLY A 114 -8.73 12.23 -13.54
CA GLY A 114 -7.47 12.05 -12.82
C GLY A 114 -6.55 11.02 -13.45
N HIS A 115 -7.10 9.85 -13.80
CA HIS A 115 -6.37 8.78 -14.47
C HIS A 115 -5.79 9.24 -15.83
N MET A 116 -6.60 9.89 -16.66
CA MET A 116 -6.20 10.42 -17.95
C MET A 116 -5.12 11.51 -17.83
N VAL A 117 -5.28 12.44 -16.89
CA VAL A 117 -4.31 13.52 -16.65
C VAL A 117 -2.98 12.94 -16.18
N GLN A 118 -2.97 11.97 -15.26
CA GLN A 118 -1.74 11.34 -14.80
C GLN A 118 -0.98 10.66 -15.94
N ARG A 119 -1.70 9.93 -16.81
CA ARG A 119 -1.11 9.19 -17.92
C ARG A 119 -0.48 10.06 -18.99
N HIS A 120 -1.13 11.18 -19.31
CA HIS A 120 -0.79 11.97 -20.50
C HIS A 120 -0.28 13.38 -20.21
N PHE A 121 -0.64 13.95 -19.06
CA PHE A 121 -0.45 15.36 -18.73
C PHE A 121 -0.06 15.56 -17.26
N SER A 122 0.81 14.71 -16.70
CA SER A 122 1.18 14.79 -15.27
C SER A 122 1.70 16.18 -14.84
N GLN A 123 2.27 16.94 -15.78
CA GLN A 123 2.81 18.29 -15.56
C GLN A 123 1.76 19.34 -15.17
N ILE A 124 0.48 19.16 -15.53
CA ILE A 124 -0.58 20.14 -15.20
C ILE A 124 -1.31 19.83 -13.89
N ILE A 125 -1.00 18.71 -13.23
CA ILE A 125 -1.61 18.35 -11.93
C ILE A 125 -1.44 19.45 -10.88
N PRO A 126 -0.25 20.08 -10.71
CA PRO A 126 -0.09 21.17 -9.74
C PRO A 126 -0.99 22.38 -10.01
N ASP A 127 -1.33 22.64 -11.28
CA ASP A 127 -2.20 23.74 -11.69
C ASP A 127 -3.69 23.41 -11.48
N ILE A 128 -4.06 22.12 -11.59
CA ILE A 128 -5.44 21.64 -11.42
C ILE A 128 -5.82 21.57 -9.94
N VAL A 129 -4.96 20.98 -9.09
CA VAL A 129 -5.24 20.75 -7.66
C VAL A 129 -5.83 21.95 -6.91
N PRO A 130 -5.32 23.20 -7.04
CA PRO A 130 -5.87 24.34 -6.31
C PRO A 130 -7.25 24.79 -6.80
N LEU A 131 -7.68 24.38 -7.99
CA LEU A 131 -8.98 24.75 -8.56
C LEU A 131 -10.11 23.83 -8.08
N LEU A 132 -9.78 22.69 -7.46
CA LEU A 132 -10.76 21.65 -7.14
C LEU A 132 -11.40 21.84 -5.75
N SER A 133 -12.69 21.55 -5.65
CA SER A 133 -13.35 21.33 -4.36
C SER A 133 -12.87 20.02 -3.71
N ASP A 134 -13.00 19.88 -2.39
CA ASP A 134 -12.52 18.70 -1.65
C ASP A 134 -13.06 17.36 -2.19
N LYS A 135 -14.33 17.32 -2.60
CA LYS A 135 -14.95 16.11 -3.19
C LYS A 135 -14.38 15.79 -4.58
N GLN A 136 -14.23 16.80 -5.43
CA GLN A 136 -13.64 16.63 -6.76
C GLN A 136 -12.17 16.24 -6.65
N LEU A 137 -11.44 16.87 -5.73
CA LEU A 137 -10.04 16.58 -5.46
C LEU A 137 -9.85 15.14 -4.99
N TYR A 138 -10.70 14.63 -4.10
CA TYR A 138 -10.66 13.24 -3.67
C TYR A 138 -10.83 12.27 -4.85
N LEU A 139 -11.86 12.45 -5.67
CA LEU A 139 -12.12 11.59 -6.83
C LEU A 139 -11.02 11.68 -7.88
N PHE A 140 -10.51 12.89 -8.12
CA PHE A 140 -9.40 13.14 -9.05
C PHE A 140 -8.11 12.47 -8.58
N LEU A 141 -7.70 12.67 -7.32
CA LEU A 141 -6.49 12.04 -6.77
C LEU A 141 -6.61 10.52 -6.69
N LYS A 142 -7.82 9.97 -6.46
CA LYS A 142 -8.08 8.54 -6.57
C LYS A 142 -7.75 8.01 -7.97
N GLY A 143 -8.16 8.73 -9.01
CA GLY A 143 -7.81 8.40 -10.40
C GLY A 143 -6.32 8.50 -10.69
N VAL A 144 -5.67 9.54 -10.19
CA VAL A 144 -4.21 9.73 -10.31
C VAL A 144 -3.44 8.57 -9.65
N LEU A 145 -3.87 8.13 -8.47
CA LEU A 145 -3.24 7.03 -7.72
C LEU A 145 -3.41 5.66 -8.40
N LEU A 146 -4.46 5.46 -9.21
CA LEU A 146 -4.65 4.23 -9.98
C LEU A 146 -3.63 4.08 -11.12
N GLU A 147 -3.22 5.19 -11.73
CA GLU A 147 -2.28 5.19 -12.86
C GLU A 147 -0.81 5.36 -12.42
N GLY A 148 -0.56 6.02 -11.29
CA GLY A 148 0.81 6.25 -10.81
C GLY A 148 0.91 6.65 -9.34
N GLU A 149 2.08 7.13 -8.96
CA GLU A 149 2.36 7.52 -7.58
C GLU A 149 2.05 9.00 -7.33
N LEU A 150 1.51 9.30 -6.14
CA LEU A 150 1.31 10.66 -5.68
C LEU A 150 2.55 11.17 -4.94
N GLU A 151 2.88 12.44 -5.18
CA GLU A 151 3.89 13.13 -4.38
C GLU A 151 3.46 13.19 -2.91
N PRO A 152 4.40 13.18 -1.94
CA PRO A 152 4.07 13.19 -0.51
C PRO A 152 3.03 14.23 -0.04
N PRO A 153 3.06 15.51 -0.49
CA PRO A 153 2.05 16.49 -0.06
C PRO A 153 0.65 16.16 -0.60
N LEU A 154 0.55 15.68 -1.85
CA LEU A 154 -0.73 15.28 -2.46
C LEU A 154 -1.25 13.98 -1.86
N MET A 155 -0.36 13.03 -1.55
CA MET A 155 -0.72 11.79 -0.85
C MET A 155 -1.27 12.07 0.55
N THR A 156 -0.65 13.00 1.27
CA THR A 156 -1.12 13.43 2.59
C THR A 156 -2.50 14.09 2.48
N ARG A 157 -2.69 14.98 1.51
CA ARG A 157 -3.99 15.63 1.28
C ARG A 157 -5.07 14.63 0.87
N TYR A 158 -4.74 13.66 0.02
CA TYR A 158 -5.64 12.57 -0.35
C TYR A 158 -6.02 11.72 0.88
N PHE A 159 -5.06 11.40 1.74
CA PHE A 159 -5.33 10.69 2.99
C PHE A 159 -6.27 11.48 3.91
N VAL A 160 -6.01 12.77 4.12
CA VAL A 160 -6.89 13.64 4.92
C VAL A 160 -8.31 13.61 4.36
N LEU A 161 -8.48 13.74 3.04
CA LEU A 161 -9.80 13.66 2.39
C LEU A 161 -10.45 12.27 2.55
N THR A 162 -9.64 11.21 2.50
CA THR A 162 -10.11 9.83 2.71
C THR A 162 -10.68 9.66 4.12
N CYS A 163 -10.02 10.21 5.16
CA CYS A 163 -10.56 10.18 6.52
C CYS A 163 -11.96 10.82 6.64
N HIS A 164 -12.24 11.87 5.84
CA HIS A 164 -13.51 12.60 5.89
C HIS A 164 -14.60 11.98 5.01
N LEU A 165 -14.23 11.45 3.85
CA LEU A 165 -15.18 11.00 2.81
C LEU A 165 -15.38 9.49 2.79
N ASP A 166 -14.34 8.71 3.13
CA ASP A 166 -14.34 7.25 3.05
C ASP A 166 -13.42 6.63 4.13
N PRO A 167 -13.86 6.62 5.40
CA PRO A 167 -13.03 6.18 6.53
C PRO A 167 -12.62 4.71 6.45
N GLU A 168 -13.38 3.85 5.76
CA GLU A 168 -13.08 2.42 5.63
C GLU A 168 -11.80 2.18 4.83
N LEU A 169 -11.49 3.05 3.86
CA LEU A 169 -10.28 2.98 3.05
C LEU A 169 -9.05 3.59 3.73
N ALA A 170 -9.20 4.30 4.85
CA ALA A 170 -8.10 5.01 5.51
C ALA A 170 -7.03 4.04 6.06
N LEU A 171 -7.45 2.95 6.70
CA LEU A 171 -6.54 1.94 7.26
C LEU A 171 -5.68 1.24 6.19
N PRO A 172 -6.25 0.61 5.14
CA PRO A 172 -5.45 -0.06 4.11
C PRO A 172 -4.54 0.93 3.37
N LEU A 173 -5.00 2.16 3.16
CA LEU A 173 -4.23 3.20 2.51
C LEU A 173 -2.99 3.59 3.31
N VAL A 174 -3.12 3.79 4.62
CA VAL A 174 -1.96 4.09 5.49
C VAL A 174 -1.02 2.90 5.48
N GLN A 175 -1.51 1.67 5.64
CA GLN A 175 -0.68 0.48 5.66
C GLN A 175 0.15 0.31 4.38
N ALA A 176 -0.44 0.52 3.20
CA ALA A 176 0.26 0.41 1.92
C ALA A 176 1.26 1.55 1.66
N ASN A 177 0.93 2.78 2.07
CA ASN A 177 1.69 3.97 1.65
C ASN A 177 2.59 4.50 2.76
N LYS A 178 3.88 4.63 2.48
CA LYS A 178 4.87 5.22 3.40
C LYS A 178 5.08 6.73 3.19
N ASN A 179 4.61 7.27 2.06
CA ASN A 179 4.88 8.66 1.64
C ASN A 179 3.88 9.67 2.24
N ILE A 180 3.33 9.39 3.43
CA ILE A 180 2.35 10.25 4.11
C ILE A 180 3.07 11.07 5.18
N GLN A 181 2.84 12.38 5.20
CA GLN A 181 3.36 13.25 6.26
C GLN A 181 2.57 12.99 7.55
N LEU A 182 3.29 12.58 8.60
CA LEU A 182 2.69 12.01 9.80
C LEU A 182 1.90 13.05 10.61
N ASP A 183 2.42 14.27 10.79
CA ASP A 183 1.79 15.27 11.67
C ASP A 183 0.36 15.63 11.25
N GLN A 184 0.17 15.94 9.96
CA GLN A 184 -1.16 16.27 9.40
C GLN A 184 -2.09 15.06 9.38
N ALA A 185 -1.54 13.88 9.06
CA ALA A 185 -2.30 12.64 9.03
C ALA A 185 -2.82 12.25 10.41
N ILE A 186 -1.98 12.38 11.45
CA ILE A 186 -2.35 12.13 12.85
C ILE A 186 -3.49 13.07 13.23
N GLN A 187 -3.34 14.38 13.01
CA GLN A 187 -4.37 15.36 13.33
C GLN A 187 -5.72 15.07 12.64
N ALA A 188 -5.71 14.77 11.34
CA ALA A 188 -6.95 14.48 10.62
C ALA A 188 -7.61 13.17 11.11
N SER A 189 -6.82 12.15 11.41
CA SER A 189 -7.34 10.87 11.92
C SER A 189 -7.93 10.98 13.33
N THR A 190 -7.33 11.80 14.20
CA THR A 190 -7.84 12.03 15.57
C THR A 190 -9.12 12.83 15.56
N GLU A 191 -9.23 13.86 14.71
CA GLU A 191 -10.44 14.68 14.56
C GLU A 191 -11.65 13.86 14.10
N GLN A 192 -11.43 12.82 13.28
CA GLN A 192 -12.48 11.92 12.79
C GLN A 192 -12.74 10.71 13.72
N GLY A 193 -11.98 10.55 14.81
CA GLY A 193 -12.12 9.41 15.73
C GLY A 193 -11.71 8.06 15.15
N LEU A 194 -10.75 8.04 14.22
CA LEU A 194 -10.25 6.82 13.57
C LEU A 194 -9.08 6.22 14.36
N ASP A 195 -9.36 5.71 15.56
CA ASP A 195 -8.35 5.28 16.53
C ASP A 195 -7.33 4.27 15.98
N GLU A 196 -7.79 3.29 15.21
CA GLU A 196 -6.95 2.26 14.56
C GLU A 196 -5.93 2.89 13.59
N VAL A 197 -6.40 3.84 12.79
CA VAL A 197 -5.58 4.54 11.79
C VAL A 197 -4.58 5.46 12.49
N THR A 198 -5.04 6.20 13.51
CA THR A 198 -4.19 7.05 14.33
C THR A 198 -3.10 6.24 15.03
N ALA A 199 -3.42 5.07 15.59
CA ALA A 199 -2.45 4.21 16.27
C ALA A 199 -1.32 3.77 15.32
N VAL A 200 -1.66 3.38 14.08
CA VAL A 200 -0.67 3.03 13.05
C VAL A 200 0.22 4.23 12.69
N LEU A 201 -0.35 5.44 12.62
CA LEU A 201 0.41 6.65 12.31
C LEU A 201 1.33 7.07 13.48
N LEU A 202 0.87 6.94 14.72
CA LEU A 202 1.66 7.19 15.94
C LEU A 202 2.80 6.19 16.08
N GLU A 203 2.56 4.92 15.76
CA GLU A 203 3.61 3.91 15.71
C GLU A 203 4.70 4.29 14.69
N ARG A 204 4.31 4.82 13.52
CA ARG A 204 5.26 5.28 12.49
C ARG A 204 6.02 6.54 12.87
N SER A 205 5.43 7.43 13.66
CA SER A 205 6.12 8.61 14.17
C SER A 205 7.11 8.27 15.30
N GLY A 206 7.01 7.06 15.84
CA GLY A 206 7.81 6.57 16.96
C GLY A 206 7.15 6.80 18.32
N ASP A 207 5.95 7.38 18.37
CA ASP A 207 5.17 7.52 19.60
C ASP A 207 4.37 6.24 19.89
N LEU A 208 5.10 5.21 20.29
CA LEU A 208 4.54 3.90 20.64
C LEU A 208 3.63 3.98 21.88
N GLN A 209 3.95 4.86 22.84
CA GLN A 209 3.15 5.01 24.05
C GLN A 209 1.80 5.68 23.73
N GLY A 210 1.79 6.74 22.91
CA GLY A 210 0.56 7.38 22.46
C GLY A 210 -0.34 6.42 21.66
N ALA A 211 0.26 5.61 20.77
CA ALA A 211 -0.46 4.57 20.04
C ALA A 211 -1.10 3.54 21.00
N PHE A 212 -0.34 3.13 22.02
CA PHE A 212 -0.80 2.16 23.01
C PHE A 212 -1.95 2.71 23.87
N ASP A 213 -1.79 3.92 24.41
CA ASP A 213 -2.80 4.55 25.26
C ASP A 213 -4.13 4.75 24.50
N LEU A 214 -4.06 5.09 23.21
CA LEU A 214 -5.23 5.24 22.35
C LEU A 214 -5.97 3.91 22.14
N LEU A 215 -5.25 2.86 21.74
CA LEU A 215 -5.84 1.53 21.54
C LEU A 215 -6.37 0.94 22.86
N LEU A 216 -5.70 1.21 23.98
CA LEU A 216 -6.14 0.77 25.30
C LEU A 216 -7.46 1.45 25.71
N ASN A 217 -7.60 2.76 25.47
CA ASN A 217 -8.85 3.47 25.72
C ASN A 217 -10.00 2.95 24.85
N ARG A 218 -9.72 2.63 23.58
CA ARG A 218 -10.70 2.01 22.70
C ARG A 218 -11.12 0.63 23.20
N LEU A 219 -10.18 -0.19 23.66
CA LEU A 219 -10.48 -1.49 24.27
C LEU A 219 -11.40 -1.33 25.49
N HIS A 220 -11.13 -0.38 26.38
CA HIS A 220 -12.03 -0.09 27.51
C HIS A 220 -13.43 0.31 27.04
N SER A 221 -13.53 1.17 26.02
CA SER A 221 -14.84 1.58 25.47
C SER A 221 -15.61 0.41 24.84
N SER A 222 -14.90 -0.53 24.22
CA SER A 222 -15.49 -1.73 23.59
C SER A 222 -15.90 -2.75 24.64
N MET A 223 -15.16 -2.85 25.75
CA MET A 223 -15.50 -3.65 26.92
C MET A 223 -16.82 -3.19 27.54
N ASP A 224 -17.01 -1.87 27.70
CA ASP A 224 -18.24 -1.29 28.24
C ASP A 224 -19.45 -1.53 27.31
N LYS A 225 -19.22 -1.61 26.00
CA LYS A 225 -20.25 -1.90 24.98
C LYS A 225 -20.52 -3.39 24.76
N GLY A 226 -19.64 -4.28 25.24
CA GLY A 226 -19.76 -5.73 25.05
C GLY A 226 -19.43 -6.22 23.63
N GLU A 227 -18.59 -5.50 22.90
CA GLU A 227 -18.13 -5.86 21.55
C GLU A 227 -17.05 -6.97 21.58
N PRO A 228 -16.80 -7.70 20.48
CA PRO A 228 -15.73 -8.70 20.43
C PRO A 228 -14.35 -8.05 20.60
N LEU A 229 -13.61 -8.47 21.63
CA LEU A 229 -12.36 -7.84 22.06
C LEU A 229 -11.08 -8.50 21.50
N GLU A 230 -11.20 -9.70 20.92
CA GLU A 230 -10.05 -10.52 20.55
C GLU A 230 -9.11 -9.84 19.55
N SER A 231 -9.65 -9.18 18.52
CA SER A 231 -8.87 -8.48 17.50
C SER A 231 -8.12 -7.27 18.07
N GLN A 232 -8.82 -6.43 18.83
CA GLN A 232 -8.24 -5.25 19.50
C GLN A 232 -7.15 -5.66 20.49
N MET A 233 -7.35 -6.78 21.19
CA MET A 233 -6.37 -7.32 22.11
C MET A 233 -5.13 -7.85 21.40
N GLN A 234 -5.28 -8.60 20.30
CA GLN A 234 -4.14 -9.07 19.51
C GLN A 234 -3.31 -7.90 18.98
N GLU A 235 -3.95 -6.83 18.54
CA GLU A 235 -3.26 -5.62 18.08
C GLU A 235 -2.48 -4.93 19.22
N LEU A 236 -3.10 -4.74 20.38
CA LEU A 236 -2.46 -4.17 21.58
C LEU A 236 -1.27 -5.00 22.06
N VAL A 237 -1.39 -6.31 22.06
CA VAL A 237 -0.31 -7.23 22.46
C VAL A 237 0.83 -7.19 21.44
N GLY A 238 0.49 -7.14 20.15
CA GLY A 238 1.46 -6.95 19.08
C GLY A 238 2.23 -5.63 19.22
N LEU A 239 1.52 -4.52 19.53
CA LEU A 239 2.14 -3.22 19.77
C LEU A 239 3.02 -3.23 21.03
N ALA A 240 2.51 -3.81 22.12
CA ALA A 240 3.25 -4.00 23.37
C ALA A 240 4.57 -4.76 23.15
N HIS A 241 4.53 -5.79 22.31
CA HIS A 241 5.72 -6.54 21.92
C HIS A 241 6.71 -5.70 21.12
N ARG A 242 6.24 -4.97 20.09
CA ARG A 242 7.11 -4.10 19.27
C ARG A 242 7.75 -2.97 20.08
N GLY A 243 7.03 -2.45 21.08
CA GLY A 243 7.50 -1.38 21.95
C GLY A 243 8.15 -1.84 23.26
N ASN A 244 8.45 -3.13 23.46
CA ASN A 244 8.90 -3.65 24.75
C ASN A 244 10.19 -2.98 25.30
N ASN A 245 11.06 -2.49 24.42
CA ASN A 245 12.30 -1.81 24.81
C ASN A 245 12.15 -0.28 24.99
N VAL A 246 11.02 0.28 24.56
CA VAL A 246 10.80 1.74 24.45
C VAL A 246 9.72 2.21 25.42
N MET A 247 8.71 1.38 25.69
CA MET A 247 7.58 1.72 26.54
C MET A 247 7.87 1.41 28.01
N ASP A 248 7.29 2.20 28.91
CA ASP A 248 7.37 1.95 30.35
C ASP A 248 6.45 0.76 30.69
N PRO A 249 6.97 -0.34 31.28
CA PRO A 249 6.16 -1.51 31.63
C PRO A 249 4.98 -1.17 32.54
N ARG A 250 5.12 -0.14 33.39
CA ARG A 250 4.05 0.34 34.27
C ARG A 250 2.88 1.00 33.54
N LYS A 251 3.13 1.57 32.37
CA LYS A 251 2.10 2.25 31.55
C LYS A 251 1.59 1.39 30.40
N SER A 252 2.28 0.31 30.07
CA SER A 252 1.94 -0.59 28.97
C SER A 252 1.36 -1.92 29.47
N TRP A 253 2.20 -2.78 30.05
CA TRP A 253 1.81 -4.12 30.47
C TRP A 253 0.86 -4.15 31.66
N LEU A 254 1.08 -3.31 32.67
CA LEU A 254 0.24 -3.30 33.88
C LEU A 254 -1.24 -2.99 33.58
N PRO A 255 -1.60 -1.91 32.84
CA PRO A 255 -2.99 -1.65 32.47
C PRO A 255 -3.62 -2.77 31.65
N LEU A 256 -2.86 -3.37 30.72
CA LEU A 256 -3.33 -4.47 29.87
C LEU A 256 -3.60 -5.73 30.71
N LEU A 257 -2.71 -6.07 31.64
CA LEU A 257 -2.91 -7.18 32.58
C LEU A 257 -4.11 -6.94 33.49
N GLN A 258 -4.33 -5.72 33.96
CA GLN A 258 -5.53 -5.36 34.73
C GLN A 258 -6.81 -5.52 33.90
N CYS A 259 -6.80 -5.17 32.61
CA CYS A 259 -7.93 -5.41 31.70
C CYS A 259 -8.20 -6.90 31.52
N LEU A 260 -7.15 -7.70 31.28
CA LEU A 260 -7.22 -9.15 31.14
C LEU A 260 -7.82 -9.84 32.37
N LEU A 261 -7.43 -9.38 33.56
CA LEU A 261 -7.96 -9.89 34.82
C LEU A 261 -9.46 -9.57 34.98
N LYS A 262 -9.91 -8.39 34.55
CA LYS A 262 -11.35 -8.04 34.53
C LYS A 262 -12.15 -8.91 33.55
N LEU A 263 -11.56 -9.23 32.40
CA LEU A 263 -12.18 -10.05 31.36
C LEU A 263 -12.23 -11.55 31.71
N ASN A 264 -11.41 -12.00 32.67
CA ASN A 264 -11.32 -13.38 33.13
C ASN A 264 -11.07 -14.41 32.00
N SER A 265 -10.46 -13.98 30.88
CA SER A 265 -10.13 -14.86 29.76
C SER A 265 -8.77 -15.51 29.93
N HIS A 266 -8.76 -16.81 30.25
CA HIS A 266 -7.55 -17.58 30.45
C HIS A 266 -6.67 -17.69 29.19
N GLU A 267 -7.28 -17.75 28.01
CA GLU A 267 -6.56 -17.95 26.75
C GLU A 267 -5.80 -16.69 26.32
N MET A 268 -6.45 -15.53 26.40
CA MET A 268 -5.82 -14.24 26.09
C MET A 268 -4.73 -13.89 27.11
N LEU A 269 -4.97 -14.22 28.38
CA LEU A 269 -3.99 -14.05 29.43
C LEU A 269 -2.77 -14.97 29.18
N ARG A 270 -2.98 -16.22 28.74
CA ARG A 270 -1.89 -17.11 28.33
C ARG A 270 -1.10 -16.57 27.14
N GLN A 271 -1.75 -16.02 26.11
CA GLN A 271 -1.06 -15.41 24.96
C GLN A 271 -0.16 -14.26 25.39
N VAL A 272 -0.66 -13.35 26.24
CA VAL A 272 0.13 -12.23 26.77
C VAL A 272 1.29 -12.69 27.63
N LEU A 273 1.04 -13.63 28.54
CA LEU A 273 2.08 -14.15 29.42
C LEU A 273 3.15 -14.96 28.68
N SER A 274 2.79 -15.61 27.56
CA SER A 274 3.73 -16.42 26.75
C SER A 274 4.84 -15.60 26.10
N ASN A 275 4.72 -14.27 26.07
CA ASN A 275 5.74 -13.38 25.51
C ASN A 275 7.05 -13.48 26.30
N THR A 276 8.15 -13.75 25.59
CA THR A 276 9.46 -14.10 26.15
C THR A 276 10.12 -12.98 26.97
N ASP A 277 9.74 -11.73 26.71
CA ASP A 277 10.49 -10.58 27.23
C ASP A 277 9.82 -9.92 28.46
N LEU A 278 8.66 -10.43 28.87
CA LEU A 278 8.01 -10.03 30.11
C LEU A 278 8.81 -10.55 31.30
N ASN A 279 9.45 -9.65 32.04
CA ASN A 279 10.03 -9.98 33.35
C ASN A 279 8.90 -10.23 34.35
N LEU A 280 8.49 -11.49 34.38
CA LEU A 280 7.33 -11.99 35.08
C LEU A 280 7.35 -11.68 36.59
N ALA A 281 8.54 -11.62 37.20
CA ALA A 281 8.70 -11.35 38.61
C ALA A 281 8.40 -9.88 38.95
N SER A 282 8.87 -8.94 38.13
CA SER A 282 8.58 -7.52 38.33
C SER A 282 7.13 -7.17 37.99
N GLU A 283 6.57 -7.77 36.93
CA GLU A 283 5.17 -7.53 36.54
C GLU A 283 4.17 -8.13 37.54
N LEU A 284 4.45 -9.33 38.08
CA LEU A 284 3.68 -9.87 39.20
C LEU A 284 3.76 -8.97 40.43
N HIS A 285 4.95 -8.48 40.75
CA HIS A 285 5.15 -7.62 41.92
C HIS A 285 4.38 -6.31 41.75
N LEU A 286 4.46 -5.67 40.58
CA LEU A 286 3.68 -4.49 40.22
C LEU A 286 2.17 -4.76 40.28
N LEU A 287 1.71 -5.89 39.75
CA LEU A 287 0.30 -6.28 39.85
C LEU A 287 -0.14 -6.48 41.30
N LEU A 288 0.65 -7.15 42.13
CA LEU A 288 0.35 -7.38 43.54
C LEU A 288 0.35 -6.07 44.35
N GLU A 289 1.22 -5.12 44.01
CA GLU A 289 1.26 -3.80 44.65
C GLU A 289 0.08 -2.90 44.25
N HIS A 290 -0.42 -3.03 43.02
CA HIS A 290 -1.45 -2.13 42.47
C HIS A 290 -2.86 -2.73 42.45
N THR A 291 -3.02 -4.01 42.81
CA THR A 291 -4.34 -4.64 42.92
C THR A 291 -4.71 -4.87 44.38
N ASN A 292 -5.77 -4.22 44.85
CA ASN A 292 -6.43 -4.53 46.14
C ASN A 292 -7.22 -5.85 46.10
N GLY A 293 -7.02 -6.66 45.06
CA GLY A 293 -7.79 -7.87 44.78
C GLY A 293 -7.39 -9.04 45.68
N THR A 294 -8.30 -9.98 45.88
CA THR A 294 -7.99 -11.22 46.59
C THR A 294 -7.16 -12.15 45.69
N LEU A 295 -6.22 -12.91 46.28
CA LEU A 295 -5.37 -13.90 45.58
C LEU A 295 -6.13 -14.83 44.62
N GLY A 296 -7.44 -15.06 44.85
CA GLY A 296 -8.30 -15.82 43.95
C GLY A 296 -8.47 -15.21 42.56
N GLN A 297 -8.49 -13.88 42.43
CA GLN A 297 -8.58 -13.18 41.14
C GLN A 297 -7.28 -13.29 40.33
N LEU A 298 -6.14 -13.48 41.02
CA LEU A 298 -4.83 -13.65 40.39
C LEU A 298 -4.53 -15.13 40.04
N ARG A 299 -5.37 -16.08 40.45
CA ARG A 299 -5.19 -17.51 40.18
C ARG A 299 -5.02 -17.84 38.68
N PRO A 300 -5.82 -17.30 37.75
CA PRO A 300 -5.62 -17.47 36.30
C PRO A 300 -4.23 -17.05 35.85
N LEU A 301 -3.77 -15.90 36.33
CA LEU A 301 -2.48 -15.33 35.99
C LEU A 301 -1.36 -16.22 36.52
N ILE A 302 -1.35 -16.52 37.82
CA ILE A 302 -0.36 -17.39 38.48
C ILE A 302 -0.26 -18.76 37.77
N MET A 303 -1.39 -19.36 37.42
CA MET A 303 -1.39 -20.63 36.68
C MET A 303 -0.76 -20.50 35.29
N GLY A 304 -1.07 -19.42 34.56
CA GLY A 304 -0.42 -19.10 33.29
C GLY A 304 1.09 -18.91 33.41
N LEU A 305 1.58 -18.35 34.53
CA LEU A 305 3.02 -18.22 34.79
C LEU A 305 3.68 -19.58 35.00
N PHE A 306 3.05 -20.46 35.78
CA PHE A 306 3.58 -21.80 35.98
C PHE A 306 3.65 -22.57 34.66
N GLU A 307 2.61 -22.46 33.82
CA GLU A 307 2.61 -23.03 32.47
C GLU A 307 3.75 -22.46 31.61
N LYS A 308 3.98 -21.14 31.64
CA LYS A 308 5.11 -20.50 30.96
C LYS A 308 6.45 -21.04 31.44
N CYS A 309 6.70 -21.08 32.75
CA CYS A 309 7.96 -21.59 33.30
C CYS A 309 8.19 -23.06 32.92
N VAL A 310 7.14 -23.88 32.88
CA VAL A 310 7.23 -25.27 32.41
C VAL A 310 7.61 -25.31 30.93
N HIS A 311 6.99 -24.46 30.10
CA HIS A 311 7.28 -24.36 28.67
C HIS A 311 8.71 -23.87 28.40
N GLU A 312 9.16 -22.78 29.02
CA GLU A 312 10.52 -22.25 28.89
C GLU A 312 11.58 -23.27 29.31
N LYS A 313 11.33 -24.01 30.40
CA LYS A 313 12.22 -25.08 30.85
C LYS A 313 12.28 -26.24 29.84
N ALA A 314 11.16 -26.58 29.20
CA ALA A 314 11.12 -27.60 28.16
C ALA A 314 11.84 -27.14 26.89
N MET A 315 11.64 -25.89 26.47
CA MET A 315 12.38 -25.24 25.37
C MET A 315 13.88 -25.29 25.62
N LEU A 316 14.35 -24.79 26.78
CA LEU A 316 15.77 -24.79 27.14
C LEU A 316 16.37 -26.20 27.13
N ARG A 317 15.66 -27.20 27.68
CA ARG A 317 16.11 -28.60 27.65
C ARG A 317 16.25 -29.11 26.21
N THR A 318 15.31 -28.78 25.35
CA THR A 318 15.32 -29.18 23.94
C THR A 318 16.49 -28.52 23.21
N THR A 319 16.73 -27.22 23.42
CA THR A 319 17.86 -26.49 22.84
C THR A 319 19.20 -27.10 23.27
N VAL A 320 19.33 -27.43 24.57
CA VAL A 320 20.53 -28.10 25.10
C VAL A 320 20.72 -29.48 24.46
N GLN A 321 19.64 -30.27 24.30
CA GLN A 321 19.71 -31.57 23.64
C GLN A 321 20.12 -31.45 22.16
N LEU A 322 19.56 -30.49 21.42
CA LEU A 322 19.93 -30.21 20.04
C LEU A 322 21.40 -29.82 19.93
N GLN A 323 21.89 -28.96 20.83
CA GLN A 323 23.29 -28.56 20.87
C GLN A 323 24.22 -29.75 21.16
N TYR A 324 23.85 -30.63 22.11
CA TYR A 324 24.62 -31.85 22.36
C TYR A 324 24.60 -32.82 21.19
N GLN A 325 23.46 -32.98 20.50
CA GLN A 325 23.34 -33.81 19.31
C GLN A 325 24.19 -33.29 18.15
N ASP A 326 24.23 -31.97 17.94
CA ASP A 326 25.08 -31.38 16.91
C ASP A 326 26.57 -31.57 17.25
N LEU A 327 26.97 -31.32 18.50
CA LEU A 327 28.34 -31.58 18.97
C LEU A 327 28.73 -33.05 18.80
N HIS A 328 27.83 -33.97 19.14
CA HIS A 328 28.06 -35.41 18.95
C HIS A 328 28.21 -35.76 17.46
N SER A 329 27.35 -35.20 16.60
CA SER A 329 27.39 -35.41 15.16
C SER A 329 28.68 -34.88 14.53
N GLN A 330 29.15 -33.71 14.97
CA GLN A 330 30.44 -33.15 14.57
C GLN A 330 31.60 -34.05 15.02
N LEU A 331 31.61 -34.49 16.27
CA LEU A 331 32.63 -35.42 16.78
C LEU A 331 32.62 -36.75 16.02
N GLN A 332 31.43 -37.29 15.73
CA GLN A 332 31.28 -38.54 14.97
C GLN A 332 31.86 -38.38 13.56
N LYS A 333 31.61 -37.26 12.87
CA LYS A 333 32.20 -36.97 11.55
C LYS A 333 33.73 -36.93 11.64
N VAL A 334 34.29 -36.21 12.61
CA VAL A 334 35.75 -36.12 12.82
C VAL A 334 36.36 -37.50 13.11
N LEU A 335 35.71 -38.32 13.93
CA LEU A 335 36.17 -39.69 14.22
C LEU A 335 36.09 -40.59 12.99
N GLN A 336 35.02 -40.50 12.20
CA GLN A 336 34.91 -41.25 10.94
C GLN A 336 36.00 -40.83 9.95
N ASP A 337 36.25 -39.53 9.81
CA ASP A 337 37.33 -39.02 8.94
C ASP A 337 38.71 -39.45 9.43
N SER A 338 38.95 -39.49 10.76
CA SER A 338 40.21 -39.99 11.30
C SER A 338 40.43 -41.49 11.09
N ARG A 339 39.37 -42.27 10.88
CA ARG A 339 39.43 -43.71 10.63
C ARG A 339 39.61 -44.03 9.15
N ARG A 340 39.51 -43.04 8.26
CA ARG A 340 39.78 -43.24 6.83
C ARG A 340 41.29 -43.40 6.64
N GLY A 341 41.69 -44.57 6.17
CA GLY A 341 43.05 -44.79 5.70
C GLY A 341 43.32 -43.87 4.50
N GLN A 342 44.44 -43.16 4.53
CA GLN A 342 44.83 -42.29 3.43
C GLN A 342 45.71 -43.08 2.45
N LEU A 343 45.37 -43.01 1.16
CA LEU A 343 46.22 -43.59 0.13
C LEU A 343 47.53 -42.81 0.08
N VAL A 344 48.63 -43.53 0.30
CA VAL A 344 49.99 -42.99 0.29
C VAL A 344 50.49 -42.96 -1.16
N PRO A 345 50.69 -41.78 -1.80
CA PRO A 345 51.34 -41.72 -3.11
C PRO A 345 52.78 -42.25 -3.03
N SER A 346 53.27 -42.91 -4.09
CA SER A 346 54.59 -43.55 -4.11
C SER A 346 55.77 -42.59 -4.32
N SER A 347 55.53 -41.29 -4.37
CA SER A 347 56.52 -40.26 -4.70
C SER A 347 56.33 -39.00 -3.86
N CYS A 348 57.44 -38.34 -3.51
CA CYS A 348 57.42 -37.06 -2.82
C CYS A 348 56.76 -35.96 -3.66
N SER A 349 55.88 -35.14 -3.07
CA SER A 349 55.16 -34.08 -3.79
C SER A 349 56.05 -32.91 -4.22
N THR A 350 57.23 -32.73 -3.62
CA THR A 350 58.20 -31.68 -4.01
C THR A 350 59.19 -32.17 -5.08
N CYS A 351 59.86 -33.31 -4.86
CA CYS A 351 60.92 -33.77 -5.75
C CYS A 351 60.51 -34.90 -6.72
N GLN A 352 59.30 -35.46 -6.57
CA GLN A 352 58.76 -36.56 -7.39
C GLN A 352 59.58 -37.87 -7.38
N TYR A 353 60.62 -37.98 -6.55
CA TYR A 353 61.38 -39.20 -6.37
C TYR A 353 60.68 -40.19 -5.43
N THR A 354 61.06 -41.46 -5.58
CA THR A 354 60.57 -42.61 -4.81
C THR A 354 60.90 -42.47 -3.32
N LEU A 355 59.95 -42.90 -2.49
CA LEU A 355 59.98 -42.77 -1.04
C LEU A 355 61.04 -43.71 -0.43
N HIS A 356 62.26 -43.22 -0.23
CA HIS A 356 63.38 -44.01 0.32
C HIS A 356 63.87 -43.55 1.70
N SER A 357 63.47 -42.37 2.17
CA SER A 357 63.93 -41.77 3.43
C SER A 357 62.78 -41.58 4.44
N THR A 358 63.05 -40.95 5.59
CA THR A 358 62.02 -40.54 6.56
C THR A 358 61.07 -39.52 5.91
N LEU A 359 59.77 -39.70 6.15
CA LEU A 359 58.71 -38.97 5.45
C LEU A 359 57.77 -38.27 6.41
N HIS A 360 57.24 -37.13 5.98
CA HIS A 360 56.06 -36.50 6.57
C HIS A 360 54.85 -36.70 5.66
N LEU A 361 53.83 -37.38 6.19
CA LEU A 361 52.52 -37.55 5.56
C LEU A 361 51.54 -36.55 6.18
N PHE A 362 50.90 -35.74 5.33
CA PHE A 362 49.85 -34.82 5.77
C PHE A 362 48.46 -35.38 5.51
N ARG A 363 47.48 -34.95 6.31
CA ARG A 363 46.06 -35.32 6.15
C ARG A 363 45.45 -34.88 4.81
N CYS A 364 46.11 -33.99 4.07
CA CYS A 364 45.73 -33.62 2.70
C CYS A 364 46.20 -34.63 1.63
N GLY A 365 46.93 -35.69 2.00
CA GLY A 365 47.36 -36.76 1.10
C GLY A 365 48.72 -36.53 0.45
N HIS A 366 49.35 -35.39 0.72
CA HIS A 366 50.70 -35.08 0.25
C HIS A 366 51.76 -35.71 1.17
N ILE A 367 52.84 -36.17 0.55
CA ILE A 367 53.98 -36.79 1.22
C ILE A 367 55.23 -36.04 0.81
N PHE A 368 56.06 -35.74 1.80
CA PHE A 368 57.32 -35.05 1.59
C PHE A 368 58.45 -35.82 2.27
N HIS A 369 59.63 -35.82 1.63
CA HIS A 369 60.85 -36.13 2.37
C HIS A 369 61.05 -35.07 3.45
N VAL A 370 61.58 -35.46 4.61
CA VAL A 370 61.94 -34.51 5.66
C VAL A 370 62.81 -33.38 5.11
N ASP A 371 63.79 -33.71 4.26
CA ASP A 371 64.68 -32.74 3.62
C ASP A 371 63.98 -31.82 2.62
N CYS A 372 62.96 -32.33 1.90
CA CYS A 372 62.17 -31.56 0.93
C CYS A 372 61.12 -30.65 1.59
N LEU A 373 60.83 -30.84 2.88
CA LEU A 373 59.94 -29.99 3.66
C LEU A 373 60.72 -28.93 4.45
N ALA A 374 61.99 -29.21 4.76
CA ALA A 374 62.90 -28.31 5.46
C ALA A 374 63.68 -27.36 4.52
N SER A 375 63.59 -27.57 3.21
CA SER A 375 64.05 -26.67 2.14
C SER A 375 62.93 -25.75 1.69
#